data_AF-A0A1V6KGN5-F1
#
_entry.id   AF-A0A1V6KGN5-F1
#
_cell.length_a   1.000
_cell.length_b   1.000
_cell.length_c   1.000
_cell.angle_alpha   90.00
_cell.angle_beta   90.00
_cell.angle_gamma   90.00
#
_symmetry.space_group_name_H-M   'P 1'
#
loop_
_entity.id
_entity.type
_entity.pdbx_description
1 polymer ?
#
loop_
_entity_poly.entity_id
_entity_poly.type
_entity_poly.pdbx_seq_one_letter_code
_entity_poly.pdbx_strand_id
1 'polypeptide(L)'
;MKNVCIHPGVFPKSATTASMVIEYCKGGAIIWYTDSSFPCVSLYKPVLLKDGHFYALWKPLLTENNAEKGYAYWEARKNWASKPRKLELSSQQAFVQSRDIAQKSIVEIAHQAFPAMIKEKTSTERMLSVYASEVAAIVGEWEEHWIN
;
A
#
# COMPACT_ATOMS: atom_id res chain seq x y z
N MET A 1 -9.08 -8.00 -0.09
CA MET A 1 -8.36 -8.41 -1.32
C MET A 1 -7.65 -9.73 -1.06
N LYS A 2 -7.55 -10.64 -2.05
CA LYS A 2 -6.76 -11.87 -1.88
C LYS A 2 -5.30 -11.58 -2.21
N ASN A 3 -4.37 -12.00 -1.36
CA ASN A 3 -2.94 -11.77 -1.55
C ASN A 3 -2.36 -12.82 -2.51
N VAL A 4 -1.79 -12.37 -3.62
CA VAL A 4 -0.97 -13.23 -4.49
C VAL A 4 0.48 -13.09 -4.03
N CYS A 5 0.92 -13.98 -3.14
CA CYS A 5 2.29 -13.96 -2.63
C CYS A 5 3.16 -14.97 -3.38
N ILE A 6 4.31 -14.53 -3.87
CA ILE A 6 5.38 -15.42 -4.37
C ILE A 6 6.52 -15.31 -3.37
N HIS A 7 6.66 -16.33 -2.52
CA HIS A 7 7.79 -16.40 -1.61
C HIS A 7 9.02 -16.78 -2.45
N PRO A 8 10.19 -16.12 -2.26
CA PRO A 8 11.41 -16.58 -2.90
C PRO A 8 11.67 -18.01 -2.43
N GLY A 9 11.58 -18.96 -3.37
CA GLY A 9 12.06 -20.32 -3.14
C GLY A 9 13.58 -20.33 -2.99
N VAL A 10 14.15 -21.52 -2.82
CA VAL A 10 15.62 -21.67 -2.78
C VAL A 10 16.25 -21.16 -4.09
N PHE A 11 15.55 -21.31 -5.22
CA PHE A 11 15.95 -20.80 -6.54
C PHE A 11 14.74 -20.73 -7.49
N PRO A 12 14.54 -19.65 -8.30
CA PRO A 12 15.30 -18.41 -8.31
C PRO A 12 14.93 -17.47 -7.15
N LYS A 13 15.91 -16.67 -6.69
CA LYS A 13 15.68 -15.56 -5.73
C LYS A 13 15.07 -14.34 -6.42
N SER A 14 14.01 -14.51 -7.21
CA SER A 14 13.28 -13.40 -7.83
C SER A 14 12.14 -12.98 -6.91
N ALA A 15 12.43 -12.09 -5.95
CA ALA A 15 11.40 -11.42 -5.19
C ALA A 15 10.90 -10.21 -6.00
N THR A 16 9.58 -10.08 -6.18
CA THR A 16 9.00 -8.89 -6.82
C THR A 16 9.31 -7.64 -5.99
N THR A 17 9.41 -6.45 -6.58
CA THR A 17 9.62 -5.23 -5.78
C THR A 17 8.34 -4.77 -5.07
N ALA A 18 7.18 -5.08 -5.65
CA ALA A 18 5.87 -4.89 -5.06
C ALA A 18 4.86 -5.90 -5.61
N SER A 19 3.70 -6.00 -4.97
CA SER A 19 2.48 -6.55 -5.55
C SER A 19 1.53 -5.42 -5.89
N MET A 20 0.79 -5.55 -6.99
CA MET A 20 -0.14 -4.53 -7.46
C MET A 20 -1.47 -5.15 -7.86
N VAL A 21 -2.57 -4.46 -7.53
CA VAL A 21 -3.93 -4.75 -8.00
C VAL A 21 -4.51 -3.47 -8.56
N ILE A 22 -5.20 -3.54 -9.70
CA ILE A 22 -5.87 -2.39 -10.32
C ILE A 22 -7.36 -2.63 -10.31
N GLU A 23 -8.10 -1.67 -9.75
CA GLU A 23 -9.55 -1.61 -9.78
C GLU A 23 -9.98 -0.55 -10.80
N TYR A 24 -10.65 -0.97 -11.87
CA TYR A 24 -11.17 -0.06 -12.88
C TYR A 24 -12.48 0.57 -12.41
N CYS A 25 -12.54 1.91 -12.45
CA CYS A 25 -13.70 2.68 -12.03
C CYS A 25 -14.19 3.55 -13.19
N LYS A 26 -15.45 3.98 -13.15
CA LYS A 26 -15.93 4.97 -14.14
C LYS A 26 -15.17 6.29 -13.95
N GLY A 27 -14.43 6.71 -14.98
CA GLY A 27 -13.64 7.95 -14.95
C GLY A 27 -12.22 7.80 -14.42
N GLY A 28 -11.71 6.58 -14.22
CA GLY A 28 -10.33 6.37 -13.76
C GLY A 28 -10.06 4.97 -13.22
N ALA A 29 -9.10 4.84 -12.30
CA ALA A 29 -8.81 3.59 -11.60
C ALA A 29 -8.27 3.84 -10.20
N ILE A 30 -8.36 2.83 -9.34
CA ILE A 30 -7.66 2.77 -8.06
C ILE A 30 -6.58 1.70 -8.17
N ILE A 31 -5.33 2.11 -7.94
CA ILE A 31 -4.16 1.26 -7.98
C ILE A 31 -3.75 0.97 -6.55
N TRP A 32 -3.65 -0.32 -6.23
CA TRP A 32 -3.29 -0.81 -4.92
C TRP A 32 -1.88 -1.39 -4.99
N TYR A 33 -0.95 -0.95 -4.13
CA TYR A 33 0.44 -1.43 -4.14
C TYR A 33 1.02 -1.64 -2.74
N THR A 34 1.97 -2.57 -2.57
CA THR A 34 2.49 -2.97 -1.25
C THR A 34 3.82 -2.32 -0.84
N ASP A 35 4.59 -1.77 -1.78
CA ASP A 35 6.02 -1.38 -1.62
C ASP A 35 6.88 -2.48 -0.97
N SER A 36 6.50 -3.74 -1.20
CA SER A 36 7.16 -4.90 -0.61
C SER A 36 6.92 -6.13 -1.46
N SER A 37 7.94 -6.98 -1.54
CA SER A 37 7.88 -8.31 -2.15
C SER A 37 6.89 -9.27 -1.47
N PHE A 38 6.46 -8.94 -0.25
CA PHE A 38 5.71 -9.86 0.62
C PHE A 38 4.32 -9.28 0.93
N PRO A 39 3.34 -9.41 0.01
CA PRO A 39 1.97 -8.95 0.24
C PRO A 39 1.29 -9.67 1.42
N CYS A 40 1.72 -10.88 1.77
CA CYS A 40 1.14 -11.64 2.89
C CYS A 40 1.35 -10.96 4.25
N VAL A 41 2.39 -10.11 4.38
CA VAL A 41 2.77 -9.38 5.59
C VAL A 41 2.85 -7.87 5.36
N SER A 42 2.09 -7.36 4.39
CA SER A 42 2.05 -5.94 4.03
C SER A 42 0.60 -5.47 3.81
N LEU A 43 0.37 -4.17 3.95
CA LEU A 43 -0.85 -3.50 3.52
C LEU A 43 -0.67 -2.98 2.08
N TYR A 44 -1.75 -3.04 1.30
CA TYR A 44 -1.87 -2.34 0.03
C TYR A 44 -2.29 -0.90 0.26
N LYS A 45 -1.56 0.04 -0.33
CA LYS A 45 -1.82 1.48 -0.26
C LYS A 45 -2.43 1.97 -1.57
N PRO A 46 -3.34 2.95 -1.55
CA PRO A 46 -4.05 3.37 -2.74
C PRO A 46 -3.33 4.52 -3.47
N VAL A 47 -3.38 4.46 -4.79
CA VAL A 47 -3.10 5.57 -5.72
C VAL A 47 -4.30 5.71 -6.64
N LEU A 48 -4.86 6.90 -6.73
CA LEU A 48 -5.96 7.19 -7.65
C LEU A 48 -5.37 7.60 -9.01
N LEU A 49 -5.93 7.07 -10.09
CA LEU A 49 -5.61 7.46 -11.46
C LEU A 49 -6.83 8.15 -12.07
N LYS A 50 -6.67 9.41 -12.48
CA LYS A 50 -7.71 10.20 -13.17
C LYS A 50 -7.04 11.13 -14.17
N ASP A 51 -7.61 11.20 -15.38
CA ASP A 51 -7.16 12.08 -16.47
C ASP A 51 -5.64 11.98 -16.75
N GLY A 52 -5.05 10.80 -16.60
CA GLY A 52 -3.61 10.55 -16.79
C GLY A 52 -2.71 10.96 -15.62
N HIS A 53 -3.28 11.44 -14.51
CA HIS A 53 -2.57 11.85 -13.32
C HIS A 53 -2.74 10.85 -12.18
N PHE A 54 -1.67 10.64 -11.42
CA PHE A 54 -1.64 9.79 -10.24
C PHE A 54 -1.71 10.63 -8.96
N TYR A 55 -2.55 10.20 -8.03
CA TYR A 55 -2.76 10.85 -6.74
C TYR A 55 -2.59 9.81 -5.63
N ALA A 56 -1.42 9.80 -4.96
CA ALA A 56 -1.17 8.88 -3.86
C ALA A 56 -1.93 9.29 -2.61
N LEU A 57 -2.58 8.33 -1.97
CA LEU A 57 -3.27 8.51 -0.70
C LEU A 57 -2.42 7.99 0.47
N TRP A 58 -1.10 8.10 0.43
CA TRP A 58 -0.26 7.68 1.56
C TRP A 58 1.06 8.45 1.60
N LYS A 59 2.06 7.98 0.86
CA LYS A 59 3.32 8.67 0.63
C LYS A 59 3.29 9.32 -0.74
N PRO A 60 3.91 10.50 -0.92
CA PRO A 60 4.09 11.07 -2.24
C PRO A 60 4.78 10.07 -3.16
N LEU A 61 4.29 9.98 -4.40
CA LEU A 61 5.00 9.22 -5.43
C LEU A 61 6.36 9.86 -5.64
N LEU A 62 7.40 9.04 -5.65
CA LEU A 62 8.76 9.52 -5.83
C LEU A 62 8.93 10.04 -7.25
N THR A 63 9.50 11.24 -7.37
CA THR A 63 10.04 11.72 -8.63
C THR A 63 11.40 11.05 -8.88
N GLU A 64 11.85 10.99 -10.15
CA GLU A 64 13.07 10.28 -10.56
C GLU A 64 14.30 10.61 -9.70
N ASN A 65 14.39 11.82 -9.15
CA ASN A 65 15.51 12.29 -8.32
C ASN A 65 15.49 11.83 -6.85
N ASN A 66 14.53 10.99 -6.42
CA ASN A 66 14.41 10.52 -5.03
C ASN A 66 14.37 8.98 -4.91
N ALA A 67 14.84 8.25 -5.92
CA ALA A 67 14.82 6.78 -5.95
C ALA A 67 15.45 6.13 -4.70
N GLU A 68 16.50 6.75 -4.15
CA GLU A 68 17.20 6.26 -2.95
C GLU A 68 16.29 6.12 -1.73
N LYS A 69 15.37 7.09 -1.52
CA LYS A 69 14.43 7.05 -0.39
C LYS A 69 13.41 5.91 -0.53
N GLY A 70 12.95 5.67 -1.76
CA GLY A 70 12.07 4.55 -2.07
C GLY A 70 12.75 3.21 -1.85
N TYR A 71 13.99 3.11 -2.34
CA TYR A 71 14.80 1.91 -2.16
C TYR A 71 15.08 1.65 -0.66
N ALA A 72 15.41 2.67 0.13
CA ALA A 72 15.66 2.51 1.56
C ALA A 72 14.43 1.98 2.31
N TYR A 73 13.22 2.49 2.01
CA TYR A 73 11.98 1.97 2.61
C TYR A 73 11.73 0.52 2.18
N TRP A 74 11.83 0.22 0.88
CA TRP A 74 11.65 -1.13 0.36
C TRP A 74 12.66 -2.12 0.98
N GLU A 75 13.93 -1.74 1.06
CA GLU A 75 15.00 -2.57 1.60
C GLU A 75 14.79 -2.84 3.09
N ALA A 76 14.37 -1.82 3.87
CA ALA A 76 14.01 -2.01 5.28
C ALA A 76 12.87 -3.04 5.44
N ARG A 77 11.83 -2.96 4.60
CA ARG A 77 10.71 -3.93 4.60
C ARG A 77 11.17 -5.32 4.20
N LYS A 78 12.03 -5.45 3.19
CA LYS A 78 12.61 -6.72 2.76
C LYS A 78 13.46 -7.36 3.86
N ASN A 79 14.32 -6.57 4.49
CA ASN A 79 15.20 -7.03 5.57
C ASN A 79 14.40 -7.47 6.79
N TRP A 80 13.36 -6.71 7.16
CA TRP A 80 12.43 -7.11 8.21
C TRP A 80 11.75 -8.45 7.88
N ALA A 81 11.18 -8.60 6.69
CA ALA A 81 10.48 -9.81 6.28
C ALA A 81 11.40 -11.04 6.20
N SER A 82 12.69 -10.82 5.96
CA SER A 82 13.71 -11.87 5.90
C SER A 82 14.16 -12.38 7.28
N LYS A 83 13.77 -11.70 8.38
CA LYS A 83 14.07 -12.17 9.73
C LYS A 83 13.32 -13.47 10.05
N PRO A 84 13.87 -14.35 10.91
CA PRO A 84 13.23 -15.60 11.28
C PRO A 84 11.78 -15.40 11.75
N ARG A 85 10.88 -16.27 11.28
CA ARG A 85 9.44 -16.30 11.63
C ARG A 85 8.62 -15.06 11.26
N LYS A 86 9.18 -14.02 10.64
CA LYS A 86 8.37 -12.84 10.26
C LYS A 86 7.34 -13.14 9.18
N LEU A 87 7.65 -14.02 8.22
CA LEU A 87 6.65 -14.47 7.24
C LEU A 87 5.56 -15.37 7.84
N GLU A 88 5.84 -16.03 8.97
CA GLU A 88 4.87 -16.85 9.70
C GLU A 88 3.75 -16.00 10.33
N LEU A 89 3.97 -14.68 10.51
CA LEU A 89 2.90 -13.75 10.93
C LEU A 89 1.67 -13.87 10.04
N SER A 90 1.85 -14.12 8.74
CA SER A 90 0.74 -14.32 7.79
C SER A 90 -0.14 -15.54 8.08
N SER A 91 0.30 -16.45 8.96
CA SER A 91 -0.47 -17.59 9.46
C SER A 91 -1.05 -17.37 10.86
N GLN A 92 -0.66 -16.29 11.54
CA GLN A 92 -1.15 -15.97 12.87
C GLN A 92 -2.48 -15.22 12.77
N GLN A 93 -3.51 -15.75 13.45
CA GLN A 93 -4.86 -15.22 13.38
C GLN A 93 -4.94 -13.74 13.78
N ALA A 94 -4.27 -13.34 14.86
CA ALA A 94 -4.28 -11.95 15.34
C ALA A 94 -3.69 -10.97 14.30
N PHE A 95 -2.58 -11.36 13.65
CA PHE A 95 -1.96 -10.57 12.59
C PHE A 95 -2.87 -10.46 11.37
N VAL A 96 -3.44 -11.58 10.91
CA VAL A 96 -4.34 -11.61 9.74
C VAL A 96 -5.56 -10.73 10.00
N GLN A 97 -6.19 -10.84 11.18
CA GLN A 97 -7.33 -10.02 11.55
C GLN A 97 -6.97 -8.53 11.60
N SER A 98 -5.86 -8.18 12.26
CA SER A 98 -5.40 -6.78 12.33
C SER A 98 -5.11 -6.21 10.94
N ARG A 99 -4.40 -6.96 10.09
CA ARG A 99 -4.13 -6.58 8.69
C ARG A 99 -5.42 -6.37 7.91
N ASP A 100 -6.36 -7.30 8.00
CA ASP A 100 -7.59 -7.26 7.20
C ASP A 100 -8.51 -6.11 7.64
N ILE A 101 -8.54 -5.80 8.94
CA ILE A 101 -9.23 -4.61 9.48
C ILE A 101 -8.59 -3.33 8.93
N ALA A 102 -7.27 -3.18 9.06
CA ALA A 102 -6.55 -2.00 8.54
C ALA A 102 -6.74 -1.87 7.02
N GLN A 103 -6.65 -2.98 6.29
CA GLN A 103 -6.84 -3.00 4.84
C GLN A 103 -8.26 -2.60 4.45
N LYS A 104 -9.27 -3.03 5.19
CA LYS A 104 -10.67 -2.66 4.96
C LYS A 104 -10.87 -1.15 5.12
N SER A 105 -10.34 -0.55 6.18
CA SER A 105 -10.41 0.90 6.40
C SER A 105 -9.75 1.69 5.27
N ILE A 106 -8.56 1.26 4.83
CA ILE A 106 -7.86 1.88 3.68
C ILE A 106 -8.69 1.76 2.39
N VAL A 107 -9.37 0.62 2.19
CA VAL A 107 -10.26 0.42 1.04
C VAL A 107 -11.43 1.40 1.06
N GLU A 108 -12.10 1.51 2.19
CA GLU A 108 -13.23 2.43 2.38
C GLU A 108 -12.81 3.88 2.11
N ILE A 109 -11.65 4.30 2.63
CA ILE A 109 -11.11 5.65 2.37
C ILE A 109 -10.89 5.90 0.88
N ALA A 110 -10.23 4.98 0.16
CA ALA A 110 -9.98 5.19 -1.27
C ALA A 110 -11.27 5.23 -2.10
N HIS A 111 -12.25 4.39 -1.73
CA HIS A 111 -13.57 4.35 -2.37
C HIS A 111 -14.42 5.59 -2.07
N GLN A 112 -14.16 6.29 -0.97
CA GLN A 112 -14.74 7.61 -0.69
C GLN A 112 -14.01 8.73 -1.44
N ALA A 113 -12.66 8.68 -1.45
CA ALA A 113 -11.82 9.67 -2.08
C ALA A 113 -12.00 9.73 -3.60
N PHE A 114 -12.15 8.57 -4.26
CA PHE A 114 -12.22 8.52 -5.72
C PHE A 114 -13.44 9.26 -6.30
N PRO A 115 -14.69 9.01 -5.86
CA PRO A 115 -15.85 9.79 -6.32
C PRO A 115 -15.78 11.28 -5.92
N ALA A 116 -15.21 11.61 -4.76
CA ALA A 116 -15.01 12.99 -4.34
C ALA A 116 -14.08 13.74 -5.31
N MET A 117 -12.96 13.11 -5.70
CA MET A 117 -12.03 13.61 -6.70
C MET A 117 -12.66 13.80 -8.10
N ILE A 118 -13.62 12.94 -8.47
CA ILE A 118 -14.34 13.07 -9.74
C ILE A 118 -15.32 14.25 -9.74
N LYS A 119 -15.95 14.54 -8.59
CA LYS A 119 -16.96 15.60 -8.45
C LYS A 119 -16.38 17.00 -8.27
N GLU A 120 -15.24 17.13 -7.59
CA GLU A 120 -14.65 18.44 -7.30
C GLU A 120 -13.69 18.92 -8.40
N LYS A 121 -13.89 20.15 -8.88
CA LYS A 121 -13.06 20.78 -9.93
C LYS A 121 -11.93 21.66 -9.39
N THR A 122 -11.94 22.06 -8.12
CA THR A 122 -11.09 23.17 -7.63
C THR A 122 -10.39 22.94 -6.29
N SER A 123 -10.81 22.00 -5.42
CA SER A 123 -10.21 21.77 -4.08
C SER A 123 -9.55 20.39 -3.92
N THR A 124 -9.14 19.79 -5.03
CA THR A 124 -8.63 18.41 -5.10
C THR A 124 -7.43 18.16 -4.19
N GLU A 125 -6.47 19.08 -4.12
CA GLU A 125 -5.23 18.87 -3.32
C GLU A 125 -5.47 18.81 -1.82
N ARG A 126 -6.27 19.75 -1.28
CA ARG A 126 -6.56 19.78 0.17
C ARG A 126 -7.37 18.54 0.59
N MET A 127 -8.35 18.14 -0.21
CA MET A 127 -9.16 16.95 0.04
C MET A 127 -8.30 15.69 0.00
N LEU A 128 -7.45 15.54 -1.02
CA LEU A 128 -6.52 14.40 -1.12
C LEU A 128 -5.53 14.36 0.05
N SER A 129 -5.08 15.52 0.55
CA SER A 129 -4.20 15.59 1.72
C SER A 129 -4.86 15.04 2.99
N VAL A 130 -6.18 15.21 3.15
CA VAL A 130 -6.92 14.65 4.29
C VAL A 130 -6.95 13.13 4.19
N TYR A 131 -7.39 12.59 3.05
CA TYR A 131 -7.41 11.14 2.83
C TYR A 131 -6.02 10.50 2.92
N ALA A 132 -4.99 11.17 2.40
CA ALA A 132 -3.62 10.70 2.51
C ALA A 132 -3.13 10.64 3.96
N SER A 133 -3.52 11.61 4.79
CA SER A 133 -3.17 11.64 6.22
C SER A 133 -3.87 10.53 7.01
N GLU A 134 -5.14 10.24 6.70
CA GLU A 134 -5.89 9.15 7.33
C GLU A 134 -5.28 7.78 7.02
N VAL A 135 -4.94 7.52 5.74
CA VAL A 135 -4.26 6.29 5.36
C VAL A 135 -2.86 6.22 5.98
N ALA A 136 -2.13 7.34 6.06
CA ALA A 136 -0.82 7.38 6.71
C ALA A 136 -0.89 7.04 8.20
N ALA A 137 -1.93 7.50 8.91
CA ALA A 137 -2.17 7.13 10.30
C ALA A 137 -2.43 5.62 10.45
N ILE A 138 -3.33 5.06 9.64
CA ILE A 138 -3.65 3.62 9.68
C ILE A 138 -2.42 2.77 9.39
N VAL A 139 -1.64 3.13 8.35
CA VAL A 139 -0.41 2.40 8.02
C VAL A 139 0.62 2.55 9.13
N GLY A 140 0.81 3.76 9.67
CA GLY A 140 1.77 4.02 10.74
C GLY A 140 1.47 3.22 12.00
N GLU A 141 0.23 3.25 12.49
CA GLU A 141 -0.22 2.49 13.67
C GLU A 141 -0.06 0.98 13.47
N TRP A 142 -0.42 0.47 12.29
CA TRP A 142 -0.30 -0.96 12.00
C TRP A 142 1.16 -1.41 11.89
N GLU A 143 2.02 -0.59 11.27
CA GLU A 143 3.46 -0.86 11.19
C GLU A 143 4.13 -0.77 12.56
N GLU A 144 3.75 0.19 13.41
CA GLU A 144 4.25 0.28 14.79
C GLU A 144 3.91 -0.97 15.62
N HIS A 145 2.70 -1.51 15.46
CA HIS A 145 2.28 -2.67 16.24
C HIS A 145 2.97 -3.98 15.83
N TRP A 146 3.22 -4.19 14.52
CA TRP A 146 3.66 -5.49 14.00
C TRP A 146 5.09 -5.53 13.47
N ILE A 147 5.61 -4.39 13.02
CA ILE A 147 6.84 -4.31 12.23
C ILE A 147 7.99 -3.75 13.06
N ASN A 148 7.75 -2.65 13.77
CA ASN A 148 8.71 -2.05 14.71
C ASN A 148 8.83 -2.88 16.00
#